data_AF-Q5WBB7-F1
#
_entry.id   AF-Q5WBB7-F1
#
_cell.length_a   1.000
_cell.length_b   1.000
_cell.length_c   1.000
_cell.angle_alpha   90.00
_cell.angle_beta   90.00
_cell.angle_gamma   90.00
#
_symmetry.space_group_name_H-M   'P 1'
#
loop_
_entity.id
_entity.type
_entity.pdbx_description
1 polymer ?
#
loop_
_entity_poly.entity_id
_entity_poly.type
_entity_poly.pdbx_seq_one_letter_code
_entity_poly.pdbx_strand_id
1 'polypeptide(L)'
;MNKQKRFLTDWRLHLLVLGIVVVAEMIGVIEIRLGAGMIMLLPMLFALVFGLALYFTPLVKETQSKHAEPIITLSVALLIAKIGVTIGPDLKNVIAAGPALLLQEIGNFGTIFLALPVAVLLLGMKRESIGMTHSIGREPNLGIIYDKFGFDSPEGKGVTTIYVFGTVFGALFYGLISGFLATFTPLHPLSLAMAAGVGSGSMMAAASGALIAAYPEFETQIIAFAGASNLLTYGTGLFVSVFIALPLTEKLYALFRRWKGDRP
;
A
#
# COMPACT_ATOMS: atom_id res chain seq x y z
N MET A 1 32.08 9.33 -12.83
CA MET A 1 31.34 10.36 -12.06
C MET A 1 30.22 11.05 -12.89
N ASN A 2 29.45 10.37 -13.78
CA ASN A 2 28.58 11.09 -14.74
C ASN A 2 27.21 10.48 -15.14
N LYS A 3 26.74 9.35 -14.56
CA LYS A 3 25.36 8.87 -14.78
C LYS A 3 24.37 9.33 -13.69
N GLN A 4 24.80 9.34 -12.43
CA GLN A 4 23.96 9.74 -11.29
C GLN A 4 23.56 11.23 -11.26
N LYS A 5 24.30 12.14 -11.91
CA LYS A 5 23.92 13.57 -11.94
C LYS A 5 22.87 13.90 -13.01
N ARG A 6 22.62 12.99 -13.96
CA ARG A 6 21.80 13.28 -15.15
C ARG A 6 20.29 13.18 -14.90
N PHE A 7 19.87 12.34 -13.93
CA PHE A 7 18.45 12.23 -13.58
C PHE A 7 17.97 13.40 -12.69
N LEU A 8 18.81 13.88 -11.76
CA LEU A 8 18.51 15.06 -10.94
C LEU A 8 18.42 16.35 -11.77
N THR A 9 19.07 16.40 -12.94
CA THR A 9 19.12 17.57 -13.82
C THR A 9 18.09 17.53 -14.96
N ASP A 10 17.22 16.52 -15.01
CA ASP A 10 16.16 16.44 -16.01
C ASP A 10 14.98 17.36 -15.66
N TRP A 11 15.18 18.67 -15.86
CA TRP A 11 14.19 19.70 -15.53
C TRP A 11 12.85 19.48 -16.25
N ARG A 12 12.87 18.84 -17.44
CA ARG A 12 11.66 18.53 -18.20
C ARG A 12 10.81 17.49 -17.49
N LEU A 13 11.45 16.45 -16.95
CA LEU A 13 10.76 15.45 -16.12
C LEU A 13 10.16 16.09 -14.87
N HIS A 14 10.95 16.89 -14.16
CA HIS A 14 10.49 17.55 -12.93
C HIS A 14 9.30 18.48 -13.16
N LEU A 15 9.35 19.31 -14.20
CA LEU A 15 8.22 20.18 -14.55
C LEU A 15 6.99 19.39 -15.00
N LEU A 16 7.17 18.30 -15.75
CA LEU A 16 6.07 17.46 -16.18
C LEU A 16 5.40 16.79 -14.97
N VAL A 17 6.19 16.23 -14.05
CA VAL A 17 5.68 15.65 -12.80
C VAL A 17 4.98 16.71 -11.95
N LEU A 18 5.58 17.90 -11.80
CA LEU A 18 4.97 19.01 -11.06
C LEU A 18 3.64 19.43 -11.69
N GLY A 19 3.57 19.53 -13.02
CA GLY A 19 2.34 19.86 -13.74
C GLY A 19 1.24 18.81 -13.52
N ILE A 20 1.58 17.52 -13.60
CA ILE A 20 0.64 16.43 -13.29
C ILE A 20 0.11 16.55 -11.87
N VAL A 21 0.99 16.78 -10.89
CA VAL A 21 0.62 16.91 -9.48
C VAL A 21 -0.32 18.09 -9.28
N VAL A 22 0.02 19.27 -9.84
CA VAL A 22 -0.84 20.46 -9.73
C VAL A 22 -2.22 20.20 -10.32
N VAL A 23 -2.31 19.61 -11.52
CA VAL A 23 -3.60 19.31 -12.16
C VAL A 23 -4.39 18.28 -11.34
N ALA A 24 -3.74 17.24 -10.84
CA ALA A 24 -4.36 16.22 -10.01
C ALA A 24 -4.90 16.77 -8.68
N GLU A 25 -4.13 17.61 -8.00
CA GLU A 25 -4.54 18.28 -6.76
C GLU A 25 -5.65 19.32 -7.00
N MET A 26 -5.64 20.01 -8.16
CA MET A 26 -6.71 20.92 -8.55
C MET A 26 -8.06 20.22 -8.77
N ILE A 27 -8.04 18.97 -9.25
CA ILE A 27 -9.24 18.13 -9.34
C ILE A 27 -9.72 17.77 -7.93
N GLY A 28 -8.78 17.53 -7.02
CA GLY A 28 -9.06 17.19 -5.64
C GLY A 28 -9.65 15.79 -5.48
N VAL A 29 -10.28 15.57 -4.33
CA VAL A 29 -10.97 14.30 -4.04
C VAL A 29 -12.38 14.36 -4.61
N ILE A 30 -12.74 13.39 -5.44
CA ILE A 30 -14.11 13.21 -5.93
C ILE A 30 -14.77 12.09 -5.15
N GLU A 31 -15.84 12.42 -4.43
CA GLU A 31 -16.63 11.47 -3.66
C GLU A 31 -17.90 11.10 -4.41
N ILE A 32 -18.10 9.81 -4.65
CA ILE A 32 -19.30 9.26 -5.28
C ILE A 32 -19.98 8.35 -4.27
N ARG A 33 -21.17 8.75 -3.81
CA ARG A 33 -21.97 7.97 -2.87
C ARG A 33 -22.77 6.91 -3.64
N LEU A 34 -22.63 5.65 -3.23
CA LEU A 34 -23.32 4.49 -3.82
C LEU A 34 -24.08 3.74 -2.72
N GLY A 35 -25.32 4.17 -2.46
CA GLY A 35 -26.09 3.66 -1.34
C GLY A 35 -25.36 3.91 -0.03
N ALA A 36 -25.04 2.83 0.69
CA ALA A 36 -24.28 2.89 1.94
C ALA A 36 -22.75 2.77 1.76
N GLY A 37 -22.27 2.59 0.53
CA GLY A 37 -20.85 2.64 0.19
C GLY A 37 -20.43 4.00 -0.37
N MET A 38 -19.13 4.29 -0.30
CA MET A 38 -18.54 5.49 -0.91
C MET A 38 -17.36 5.09 -1.79
N ILE A 39 -17.31 5.63 -3.01
CA ILE A 39 -16.10 5.59 -3.85
C ILE A 39 -15.41 6.94 -3.71
N MET A 40 -14.16 6.92 -3.29
CA MET A 40 -13.29 8.10 -3.27
C MET A 40 -12.25 8.00 -4.37
N LEU A 41 -12.32 8.91 -5.35
CA LEU A 41 -11.29 9.08 -6.35
C LEU A 41 -10.30 10.12 -5.85
N LEU A 42 -9.11 9.65 -5.48
CA LEU A 42 -8.05 10.49 -4.90
C LEU A 42 -7.25 11.20 -6.00
N PRO A 43 -6.67 12.38 -5.71
CA PRO A 43 -5.72 13.06 -6.60
C PRO A 43 -4.66 12.13 -7.20
N MET A 44 -4.11 11.23 -6.38
CA MET A 44 -3.08 10.28 -6.82
C MET A 44 -3.54 9.35 -7.97
N LEU A 45 -4.82 9.01 -8.04
CA LEU A 45 -5.38 8.23 -9.15
C LEU A 45 -5.30 9.02 -10.46
N PHE A 46 -5.68 10.29 -10.44
CA PHE A 46 -5.58 11.15 -11.61
C PHE A 46 -4.12 11.33 -12.02
N ALA A 47 -3.21 11.53 -11.06
CA ALA A 47 -1.78 11.64 -11.33
C ALA A 47 -1.22 10.37 -12.03
N LEU A 48 -1.65 9.18 -11.61
CA LEU A 48 -1.25 7.93 -12.25
C LEU A 48 -1.83 7.79 -13.66
N VAL A 49 -3.11 8.08 -13.85
CA VAL A 49 -3.76 8.03 -15.16
C VAL A 49 -3.12 9.00 -16.14
N PHE A 50 -2.82 10.23 -15.69
CA PHE A 50 -2.12 11.22 -16.50
C PHE A 50 -0.68 10.80 -16.81
N GLY A 51 0.06 10.29 -15.83
CA GLY A 51 1.40 9.77 -16.03
C GLY A 51 1.44 8.62 -17.05
N LEU A 52 0.47 7.69 -16.96
CA LEU A 52 0.32 6.60 -17.92
C LEU A 52 -0.11 7.10 -19.30
N ALA A 53 -1.05 8.03 -19.39
CA ALA A 53 -1.47 8.61 -20.65
C ALA A 53 -0.29 9.33 -21.35
N LEU A 54 0.51 10.08 -20.59
CA LEU A 54 1.69 10.77 -21.10
C LEU A 54 2.80 9.82 -21.54
N TYR A 55 2.90 8.62 -20.96
CA TYR A 55 3.81 7.57 -21.44
C TYR A 55 3.53 7.17 -22.90
N PHE A 56 2.27 7.25 -23.35
CA PHE A 56 1.90 7.00 -24.75
C PHE A 56 2.07 8.22 -25.67
N THR A 57 2.64 9.32 -25.17
CA THR A 57 2.90 10.55 -25.94
C THR A 57 4.40 10.75 -26.16
N PRO A 58 4.82 11.54 -27.18
CA PRO A 58 6.24 11.83 -27.39
C PRO A 58 6.92 12.65 -26.27
N LEU A 59 6.14 13.13 -25.29
CA LEU A 59 6.62 13.91 -24.15
C LEU A 59 7.41 13.04 -23.16
N VAL A 60 7.04 11.78 -22.99
CA VAL A 60 7.73 10.83 -22.11
C VAL A 60 8.40 9.76 -22.97
N LYS A 61 9.74 9.78 -22.99
CA LYS A 61 10.56 8.77 -23.67
C LYS A 61 11.10 7.77 -22.67
N GLU A 62 11.58 6.62 -23.15
CA GLU A 62 12.21 5.60 -22.32
C GLU A 62 13.35 6.15 -21.44
N THR A 63 14.07 7.16 -21.92
CA THR A 63 15.11 7.86 -21.13
C THR A 63 14.54 8.53 -19.89
N GLN A 64 13.35 9.12 -19.99
CA GLN A 64 12.68 9.79 -18.87
C GLN A 64 12.15 8.78 -17.86
N SER A 65 11.59 7.66 -18.32
CA SER A 65 11.19 6.56 -17.45
C SER A 65 12.38 6.00 -16.66
N LYS A 66 13.55 5.83 -17.31
CA LYS A 66 14.80 5.40 -16.66
C LYS A 66 15.35 6.44 -15.68
N HIS A 67 15.11 7.73 -15.90
CA HIS A 67 15.49 8.78 -14.95
C HIS A 67 14.54 8.85 -13.75
N ALA A 68 13.27 8.45 -13.90
CA ALA A 68 12.29 8.44 -12.82
C ALA A 68 12.53 7.31 -11.79
N GLU A 69 13.06 6.17 -12.23
CA GLU A 69 13.31 5.00 -11.39
C GLU A 69 14.17 5.30 -10.14
N PRO A 70 15.37 5.93 -10.25
CA PRO A 70 16.14 6.34 -9.07
C PRO A 70 15.44 7.36 -8.17
N ILE A 71 14.55 8.19 -8.73
CA ILE A 71 13.77 9.19 -7.97
C ILE A 71 12.75 8.48 -7.07
N ILE A 72 12.13 7.40 -7.55
CA ILE A 72 11.23 6.56 -6.75
C ILE A 72 12.00 5.99 -5.56
N THR A 73 13.15 5.36 -5.80
CA THR A 73 13.97 4.78 -4.72
C THR A 73 14.39 5.83 -3.69
N LEU A 74 14.83 7.02 -4.14
CA LEU A 74 15.20 8.12 -3.25
C LEU A 74 13.99 8.62 -2.43
N SER A 75 12.84 8.78 -3.06
CA SER A 75 11.61 9.24 -2.42
C SER A 75 11.10 8.23 -1.39
N VAL A 76 11.14 6.94 -1.72
CA VAL A 76 10.79 5.84 -0.81
C VAL A 76 11.77 5.79 0.36
N ALA A 77 13.07 5.97 0.13
CA ALA A 77 14.06 6.01 1.21
C ALA A 77 13.79 7.15 2.21
N LEU A 78 13.47 8.36 1.73
CA LEU A 78 13.08 9.48 2.58
C LEU A 78 11.79 9.20 3.35
N LEU A 79 10.82 8.57 2.69
CA LEU A 79 9.55 8.18 3.31
C LEU A 79 9.76 7.15 4.42
N ILE A 80 10.59 6.13 4.20
CA ILE A 80 10.97 5.13 5.20
C ILE A 80 11.69 5.80 6.38
N ALA A 81 12.61 6.73 6.12
CA ALA A 81 13.28 7.48 7.17
C ALA A 81 12.28 8.28 8.04
N LYS A 82 11.32 8.97 7.41
CA LYS A 82 10.24 9.67 8.12
C LYS A 82 9.40 8.72 8.97
N ILE A 83 9.01 7.58 8.40
CA ILE A 83 8.23 6.54 9.09
C ILE A 83 9.01 6.01 10.30
N GLY A 84 10.31 5.72 10.15
CA GLY A 84 11.17 5.25 11.24
C GLY A 84 11.29 6.24 12.39
N VAL A 85 11.45 7.54 12.09
CA VAL A 85 11.48 8.60 13.13
C VAL A 85 10.11 8.78 13.80
N THR A 86 9.02 8.49 13.09
CA THR A 86 7.66 8.56 13.65
C THR A 86 7.35 7.38 14.56
N ILE A 87 7.74 6.16 14.16
CA ILE A 87 7.47 4.92 14.92
C ILE A 87 8.41 4.76 16.11
N GLY A 88 9.67 5.16 15.99
CA GLY A 88 10.71 4.94 17.00
C GLY A 88 10.30 5.33 18.44
N PRO A 89 9.73 6.53 18.67
CA PRO A 89 9.25 6.95 19.99
C PRO A 89 8.12 6.08 20.56
N ASP A 90 7.26 5.53 19.70
CA ASP A 90 6.09 4.73 20.07
C ASP A 90 6.38 3.24 20.29
N LEU A 91 7.64 2.81 20.18
CA LEU A 91 8.03 1.41 20.33
C LEU A 91 7.59 0.81 21.68
N LYS A 92 7.54 1.62 22.74
CA LYS A 92 7.04 1.18 24.06
C LYS A 92 5.54 0.88 24.03
N ASN A 93 4.76 1.69 23.32
CA ASN A 93 3.32 1.50 23.15
C ASN A 93 3.04 0.26 22.29
N VAL A 94 3.85 0.04 21.25
CA VAL A 94 3.84 -1.17 20.42
C VAL A 94 4.05 -2.44 21.26
N ILE A 95 5.06 -2.44 22.15
CA ILE A 95 5.33 -3.59 23.03
C ILE A 95 4.18 -3.79 24.04
N ALA A 96 3.64 -2.71 24.61
CA ALA A 96 2.54 -2.77 25.56
C ALA A 96 1.23 -3.29 24.93
N ALA A 97 1.01 -3.01 23.64
CA ALA A 97 -0.13 -3.52 22.87
C ALA A 97 -0.02 -5.02 22.52
N GLY A 98 1.07 -5.70 22.87
CA GLY A 98 1.48 -7.04 22.41
C GLY A 98 0.39 -8.03 21.98
N PRO A 99 -0.62 -8.38 22.80
CA PRO A 99 -1.68 -9.29 22.39
C PRO A 99 -2.63 -8.69 21.34
N ALA A 100 -3.02 -7.43 21.50
CA ALA A 100 -3.87 -6.71 20.54
C ALA A 100 -3.14 -6.51 19.20
N LEU A 101 -1.83 -6.27 19.27
CA LEU A 101 -0.94 -6.18 18.11
C LEU A 101 -0.94 -7.47 17.28
N LEU A 102 -0.76 -8.63 17.93
CA LEU A 102 -0.80 -9.91 17.23
C LEU A 102 -2.17 -10.16 16.61
N LEU A 103 -3.25 -9.89 17.33
CA LEU A 103 -4.61 -10.10 16.83
C LEU A 103 -4.97 -9.18 15.67
N GLN A 104 -4.54 -7.92 15.70
CA GLN A 104 -4.75 -6.95 14.63
C GLN A 104 -3.99 -7.35 13.35
N GLU A 105 -2.75 -7.81 13.51
CA GLU A 105 -1.89 -8.16 12.37
C GLU A 105 -2.25 -9.52 11.75
N ILE A 106 -3.08 -10.36 12.40
CA ILE A 106 -3.58 -11.62 11.79
C ILE A 106 -4.29 -11.34 10.46
N GLY A 107 -5.04 -10.23 10.37
CA GLY A 107 -5.70 -9.84 9.13
C GLY A 107 -4.72 -9.68 7.96
N ASN A 108 -3.52 -9.19 8.23
CA ASN A 108 -2.48 -9.00 7.21
C ASN A 108 -1.93 -10.32 6.67
N PHE A 109 -2.03 -11.43 7.42
CA PHE A 109 -1.68 -12.75 6.89
C PHE A 109 -2.69 -13.29 5.86
N GLY A 110 -3.86 -12.67 5.74
CA GLY A 110 -4.83 -13.01 4.70
C GLY A 110 -4.23 -12.93 3.29
N THR A 111 -3.34 -11.96 3.02
CA THR A 111 -2.65 -11.86 1.73
C THR A 111 -1.75 -13.06 1.47
N ILE A 112 -1.09 -13.57 2.51
CA ILE A 112 -0.21 -14.74 2.39
C ILE A 112 -1.02 -16.00 2.12
N PHE A 113 -2.10 -16.22 2.87
CA PHE A 113 -2.86 -17.48 2.76
C PHE A 113 -3.85 -17.50 1.60
N LEU A 114 -4.28 -16.34 1.09
CA LEU A 114 -5.24 -16.25 -0.01
C LEU A 114 -4.57 -15.82 -1.32
N ALA A 115 -3.76 -14.76 -1.32
CA ALA A 115 -3.19 -14.22 -2.55
C ALA A 115 -1.97 -15.01 -3.04
N LEU A 116 -1.10 -15.50 -2.15
CA LEU A 116 0.08 -16.27 -2.57
C LEU A 116 -0.27 -17.58 -3.32
N PRO A 117 -1.21 -18.43 -2.85
CA PRO A 117 -1.60 -19.63 -3.60
C PRO A 117 -2.19 -19.28 -4.97
N VAL A 118 -3.01 -18.24 -5.05
CA VAL A 118 -3.59 -17.76 -6.32
C VAL A 118 -2.46 -17.31 -7.26
N ALA A 119 -1.53 -16.49 -6.79
CA ALA A 119 -0.41 -16.01 -7.59
C ALA A 119 0.48 -17.16 -8.10
N VAL A 120 0.85 -18.10 -7.24
CA VAL A 120 1.82 -19.15 -7.59
C VAL A 120 1.17 -20.33 -8.32
N LEU A 121 0.08 -20.87 -7.77
CA LEU A 121 -0.54 -22.09 -8.27
C LEU A 121 -1.37 -21.81 -9.52
N LEU A 122 -2.26 -20.80 -9.47
CA LEU A 122 -3.18 -20.50 -10.56
C LEU A 122 -2.53 -19.63 -11.65
N LEU A 123 -1.86 -18.53 -11.26
CA LEU A 123 -1.30 -17.58 -12.22
C LEU A 123 0.14 -17.91 -12.63
N GLY A 124 0.82 -18.83 -11.94
CA GLY A 124 2.17 -19.24 -12.29
C GLY A 124 3.25 -18.18 -12.04
N MET A 125 2.96 -17.20 -11.18
CA MET A 125 3.92 -16.18 -10.77
C MET A 125 5.08 -16.81 -10.00
N LYS A 126 6.28 -16.25 -10.18
CA LYS A 126 7.52 -16.70 -9.56
C LYS A 126 7.83 -15.81 -8.35
N ARG A 127 9.10 -15.44 -8.16
CA ARG A 127 9.59 -14.74 -6.97
C ARG A 127 8.94 -13.38 -6.74
N GLU A 128 8.45 -12.74 -7.79
CA GLU A 128 7.64 -11.53 -7.68
C GLU A 128 6.44 -11.71 -6.73
N SER A 129 5.87 -12.93 -6.65
CA SER A 129 4.73 -13.21 -5.77
C SER A 129 5.08 -12.99 -4.31
N ILE A 130 6.32 -13.25 -3.89
CA ILE A 130 6.78 -13.02 -2.52
C ILE A 130 6.65 -11.52 -2.18
N GLY A 131 7.19 -10.66 -3.05
CA GLY A 131 7.06 -9.21 -2.90
C GLY A 131 5.62 -8.74 -2.93
N MET A 132 4.77 -9.37 -3.76
CA MET A 132 3.37 -8.98 -3.92
C MET A 132 2.45 -9.42 -2.77
N THR A 133 2.71 -10.54 -2.10
CA THR A 133 1.72 -11.17 -1.22
C THR A 133 2.13 -11.28 0.24
N HIS A 134 3.38 -10.96 0.59
CA HIS A 134 3.83 -11.00 1.99
C HIS A 134 3.08 -9.99 2.90
N SER A 135 2.47 -8.98 2.29
CA SER A 135 1.64 -7.96 2.94
C SER A 135 0.74 -7.30 1.89
N ILE A 136 -0.08 -6.32 2.31
CA ILE A 136 -0.82 -5.43 1.40
C ILE A 136 0.06 -4.38 0.67
N GLY A 137 1.39 -4.45 0.84
CA GLY A 137 2.36 -3.67 0.07
C GLY A 137 2.31 -2.15 0.31
N ARG A 138 2.25 -1.73 1.57
CA ARG A 138 2.35 -0.31 1.97
C ARG A 138 3.80 0.11 2.24
N GLU A 139 4.01 1.36 2.60
CA GLU A 139 5.33 2.01 2.66
C GLU A 139 6.40 1.25 3.45
N PRO A 140 6.11 0.70 4.66
CA PRO A 140 7.11 -0.07 5.40
C PRO A 140 7.57 -1.32 4.62
N ASN A 141 6.66 -1.94 3.88
CA ASN A 141 6.90 -3.19 3.16
C ASN A 141 7.76 -2.99 1.91
N LEU A 142 7.67 -1.83 1.24
CA LEU A 142 8.63 -1.44 0.22
C LEU A 142 10.04 -1.41 0.79
N GLY A 143 10.22 -0.79 1.96
CA GLY A 143 11.51 -0.72 2.64
C GLY A 143 12.08 -2.08 2.97
N ILE A 144 11.29 -2.96 3.57
CA ILE A 144 11.71 -4.33 3.92
C ILE A 144 12.21 -5.09 2.68
N ILE A 145 11.43 -5.05 1.59
CA ILE A 145 11.75 -5.82 0.39
C ILE A 145 12.95 -5.22 -0.35
N TYR A 146 13.04 -3.88 -0.45
CA TYR A 146 14.18 -3.23 -1.09
C TYR A 146 15.48 -3.44 -0.31
N ASP A 147 15.42 -3.43 1.02
CA ASP A 147 16.58 -3.71 1.87
C ASP A 147 17.05 -5.17 1.72
N LYS A 148 16.12 -6.13 1.78
CA LYS A 148 16.45 -7.56 1.74
C LYS A 148 16.81 -8.08 0.34
N PHE A 149 16.07 -7.67 -0.69
CA PHE A 149 16.19 -8.23 -2.05
C PHE A 149 16.74 -7.25 -3.08
N GLY A 150 16.67 -5.94 -2.81
CA GLY A 150 17.02 -4.89 -3.77
C GLY A 150 15.83 -4.47 -4.65
N PHE A 151 15.87 -3.22 -5.11
CA PHE A 151 14.82 -2.63 -5.95
C PHE A 151 14.59 -3.38 -7.28
N ASP A 152 15.68 -3.78 -7.95
CA ASP A 152 15.64 -4.43 -9.26
C ASP A 152 15.28 -5.92 -9.23
N SER A 153 15.18 -6.50 -8.03
CA SER A 153 14.84 -7.91 -7.83
C SER A 153 13.41 -8.21 -8.28
N PRO A 154 13.09 -9.48 -8.59
CA PRO A 154 11.70 -9.89 -8.84
C PRO A 154 10.76 -9.47 -7.71
N GLU A 155 11.18 -9.64 -6.45
CA GLU A 155 10.45 -9.23 -5.25
C GLU A 155 10.25 -7.72 -5.19
N GLY A 156 11.30 -6.95 -5.46
CA GLY A 156 11.28 -5.49 -5.53
C GLY A 156 10.26 -4.99 -6.55
N LYS A 157 10.27 -5.56 -7.75
CA LYS A 157 9.28 -5.25 -8.80
C LYS A 157 7.87 -5.65 -8.37
N GLY A 158 7.72 -6.80 -7.73
CA GLY A 158 6.45 -7.28 -7.19
C GLY A 158 5.84 -6.31 -6.17
N VAL A 159 6.59 -5.95 -5.13
CA VAL A 159 6.11 -5.05 -4.08
C VAL A 159 5.80 -3.65 -4.63
N THR A 160 6.61 -3.15 -5.57
CA THR A 160 6.39 -1.85 -6.23
C THR A 160 5.09 -1.86 -7.02
N THR A 161 4.81 -2.96 -7.71
CA THR A 161 3.56 -3.14 -8.47
C THR A 161 2.36 -3.08 -7.54
N ILE A 162 2.36 -3.85 -6.45
CA ILE A 162 1.25 -3.85 -5.49
C ILE A 162 1.13 -2.52 -4.74
N TYR A 163 2.22 -1.82 -4.48
CA TYR A 163 2.16 -0.48 -3.93
C TYR A 163 1.40 0.48 -4.86
N VAL A 164 1.77 0.52 -6.14
CA VAL A 164 1.15 1.38 -7.14
C VAL A 164 -0.33 1.01 -7.36
N PHE A 165 -0.59 -0.26 -7.72
CA PHE A 165 -1.95 -0.75 -7.96
C PHE A 165 -2.81 -0.66 -6.71
N GLY A 166 -2.28 -1.08 -5.56
CA GLY A 166 -3.02 -1.06 -4.32
C GLY A 166 -3.33 0.36 -3.85
N THR A 167 -2.49 1.36 -4.14
CA THR A 167 -2.85 2.75 -3.77
C THR A 167 -4.01 3.28 -4.61
N VAL A 168 -4.10 2.87 -5.88
CA VAL A 168 -5.22 3.20 -6.77
C VAL A 168 -6.49 2.43 -6.41
N PHE A 169 -6.42 1.11 -6.45
CA PHE A 169 -7.59 0.24 -6.31
C PHE A 169 -7.96 -0.02 -4.86
N GLY A 170 -7.00 0.05 -3.95
CA GLY A 170 -7.21 -0.23 -2.54
C GLY A 170 -8.15 0.79 -1.90
N ALA A 171 -7.97 2.10 -2.13
CA ALA A 171 -8.88 3.10 -1.57
C ALA A 171 -10.31 2.94 -2.11
N LEU A 172 -10.46 2.68 -3.41
CA LEU A 172 -11.75 2.40 -4.04
C LEU A 172 -12.41 1.14 -3.44
N PHE A 173 -11.64 0.06 -3.29
CA PHE A 173 -12.13 -1.18 -2.72
C PHE A 173 -12.49 -1.03 -1.24
N TYR A 174 -11.64 -0.35 -0.45
CA TYR A 174 -11.84 -0.14 0.99
C TYR A 174 -13.06 0.73 1.28
N GLY A 175 -13.29 1.80 0.52
CA GLY A 175 -14.50 2.62 0.64
C GLY A 175 -15.78 1.82 0.35
N LEU A 176 -15.76 0.99 -0.69
CA LEU A 176 -16.90 0.14 -1.05
C LEU A 176 -17.15 -0.98 -0.04
N ILE A 177 -16.11 -1.76 0.29
CA ILE A 177 -16.25 -2.91 1.18
C ILE A 177 -16.60 -2.48 2.60
N SER A 178 -16.09 -1.33 3.06
CA SER A 178 -16.41 -0.82 4.39
C SER A 178 -17.89 -0.47 4.52
N GLY A 179 -18.44 0.29 3.58
CA GLY A 179 -19.88 0.60 3.56
C GLY A 179 -20.76 -0.63 3.33
N PHE A 180 -20.32 -1.55 2.48
CA PHE A 180 -21.01 -2.84 2.28
C PHE A 180 -21.07 -3.64 3.59
N LEU A 181 -19.95 -3.83 4.28
CA LEU A 181 -19.91 -4.57 5.53
C LEU A 181 -20.74 -3.88 6.63
N ALA A 182 -20.67 -2.55 6.72
CA ALA A 182 -21.50 -1.77 7.64
C ALA A 182 -23.01 -2.04 7.46
N THR A 183 -23.44 -2.25 6.22
CA THR A 183 -24.87 -2.41 5.89
C THR A 183 -25.34 -3.85 6.01
N PHE A 184 -24.50 -4.81 5.56
CA PHE A 184 -24.91 -6.20 5.36
C PHE A 184 -24.39 -7.15 6.43
N THR A 185 -23.65 -6.67 7.43
CA THR A 185 -23.17 -7.48 8.55
C THR A 185 -23.60 -6.89 9.88
N PRO A 186 -23.75 -7.72 10.94
CA PRO A 186 -24.06 -7.22 12.29
C PRO A 186 -22.81 -6.64 12.99
N LEU A 187 -21.76 -6.28 12.25
CA LEU A 187 -20.52 -5.75 12.82
C LEU A 187 -20.72 -4.32 13.30
N HIS A 188 -20.15 -4.01 14.48
CA HIS A 188 -20.25 -2.66 15.04
C HIS A 188 -19.41 -1.67 14.19
N PRO A 189 -19.90 -0.45 13.88
CA PRO A 189 -19.17 0.52 13.03
C PRO A 189 -17.75 0.81 13.50
N LEU A 190 -17.53 0.87 14.81
CA LEU A 190 -16.19 1.09 15.39
C LEU A 190 -15.22 -0.08 15.18
N SER A 191 -15.72 -1.31 15.06
CA SER A 191 -14.88 -2.46 14.69
C SER A 191 -14.43 -2.38 13.23
N LEU A 192 -15.31 -1.92 12.34
CA LEU A 192 -14.98 -1.64 10.94
C LEU A 192 -14.03 -0.44 10.82
N ALA A 193 -14.18 0.56 11.69
CA ALA A 193 -13.25 1.68 11.78
C ALA A 193 -11.84 1.20 12.20
N MET A 194 -11.73 0.30 13.18
CA MET A 194 -10.44 -0.33 13.50
C MET A 194 -9.88 -1.10 12.30
N ALA A 195 -10.71 -1.85 11.58
CA ALA A 195 -10.29 -2.60 10.40
C ALA A 195 -9.87 -1.69 9.22
N ALA A 196 -10.33 -0.45 9.16
CA ALA A 196 -9.95 0.53 8.14
C ALA A 196 -8.49 0.99 8.28
N GLY A 197 -7.92 0.91 9.48
CA GLY A 197 -6.55 1.31 9.77
C GLY A 197 -5.53 0.26 9.32
N VAL A 198 -5.22 0.22 8.03
CA VAL A 198 -4.37 -0.83 7.43
C VAL A 198 -2.92 -0.38 7.16
N GLY A 199 -2.48 0.74 7.72
CA GLY A 199 -1.19 1.34 7.40
C GLY A 199 -1.20 2.05 6.05
N SER A 200 -2.34 2.65 5.67
CA SER A 200 -2.50 3.50 4.50
C SER A 200 -3.49 4.62 4.77
N GLY A 201 -3.00 5.87 4.76
CA GLY A 201 -3.85 7.03 4.99
C GLY A 201 -4.98 7.17 3.98
N SER A 202 -4.75 6.86 2.70
CA SER A 202 -5.76 6.96 1.65
C SER A 202 -6.86 5.91 1.77
N MET A 203 -6.50 4.65 2.07
CA MET A 203 -7.48 3.58 2.28
C MET A 203 -8.28 3.78 3.56
N MET A 204 -7.60 4.21 4.63
CA MET A 204 -8.22 4.57 5.90
C MET A 204 -9.24 5.69 5.69
N ALA A 205 -8.86 6.78 5.02
CA ALA A 205 -9.77 7.89 4.73
C ALA A 205 -10.99 7.42 3.93
N ALA A 206 -10.80 6.57 2.91
CA ALA A 206 -11.90 6.03 2.10
C ALA A 206 -12.88 5.16 2.90
N ALA A 207 -12.37 4.22 3.68
CA ALA A 207 -13.21 3.37 4.53
C ALA A 207 -13.88 4.17 5.66
N SER A 208 -13.16 5.06 6.34
CA SER A 208 -13.74 5.93 7.36
C SER A 208 -14.81 6.86 6.80
N GLY A 209 -14.60 7.44 5.61
CA GLY A 209 -15.59 8.28 4.94
C GLY A 209 -16.89 7.54 4.63
N ALA A 210 -16.78 6.29 4.16
CA ALA A 210 -17.93 5.42 3.95
C ALA A 210 -18.69 5.13 5.26
N LEU A 211 -17.97 4.82 6.35
CA LEU A 211 -18.57 4.57 7.66
C LEU A 211 -19.24 5.81 8.25
N ILE A 212 -18.62 6.99 8.13
CA ILE A 212 -19.16 8.26 8.62
C ILE A 212 -20.45 8.61 7.85
N ALA A 213 -20.49 8.34 6.55
CA ALA A 213 -21.69 8.57 5.75
C ALA A 213 -22.86 7.67 6.19
N ALA A 214 -22.58 6.45 6.64
CA ALA A 214 -23.58 5.51 7.16
C ALA A 214 -23.94 5.76 8.63
N TYR A 215 -22.98 6.23 9.44
CA TYR A 215 -23.11 6.42 10.89
C TYR A 215 -22.51 7.76 11.35
N PRO A 216 -23.15 8.91 11.01
CA PRO A 216 -22.61 10.23 11.35
C PRO A 216 -22.43 10.45 12.86
N GLU A 217 -23.25 9.80 13.69
CA GLU A 217 -23.18 9.89 15.15
C GLU A 217 -21.88 9.35 15.75
N PHE A 218 -21.17 8.47 15.02
CA PHE A 218 -19.91 7.90 15.44
C PHE A 218 -18.68 8.59 14.83
N GLU A 219 -18.84 9.69 14.09
CA GLU A 219 -17.77 10.32 13.31
C GLU A 219 -16.44 10.48 14.06
N THR A 220 -16.47 11.16 15.22
CA THR A 220 -15.27 11.39 16.04
C THR A 220 -14.61 10.08 16.47
N GLN A 221 -15.41 9.07 16.79
CA GLN A 221 -14.92 7.77 17.24
C GLN A 221 -14.35 6.96 16.07
N ILE A 222 -15.00 7.01 14.90
CA ILE A 222 -14.52 6.36 13.67
C ILE A 222 -13.15 6.91 13.30
N ILE A 223 -12.99 8.24 13.27
CA ILE A 223 -11.71 8.88 12.94
C ILE A 223 -10.64 8.49 13.97
N ALA A 224 -10.97 8.51 15.26
CA ALA A 224 -10.03 8.15 16.32
C ALA A 224 -9.57 6.68 16.23
N PHE A 225 -10.50 5.74 16.07
CA PHE A 225 -10.22 4.30 16.03
C PHE A 225 -9.47 3.93 14.75
N ALA A 226 -9.90 4.44 13.61
CA ALA A 226 -9.21 4.21 12.34
C ALA A 226 -7.80 4.80 12.34
N GLY A 227 -7.63 6.04 12.83
CA GLY A 227 -6.33 6.69 12.94
C GLY A 227 -5.37 5.95 13.89
N ALA A 228 -5.85 5.56 15.07
CA ALA A 228 -5.06 4.80 16.02
C ALA A 228 -4.64 3.43 15.45
N SER A 229 -5.58 2.72 14.83
CA SER A 229 -5.31 1.43 14.18
C SER A 229 -4.29 1.57 13.04
N ASN A 230 -4.41 2.62 12.23
CA ASN A 230 -3.49 2.88 11.12
C ASN A 230 -2.06 3.19 11.61
N LEU A 231 -1.94 3.97 12.69
CA LEU A 231 -0.66 4.25 13.34
C LEU A 231 -0.05 2.97 13.94
N LEU A 232 -0.87 2.16 14.60
CA LEU A 232 -0.47 0.86 15.11
C LEU A 232 0.07 0.01 13.96
N THR A 233 -0.68 -0.22 12.88
CA THR A 233 -0.21 -1.03 11.75
C THR A 233 1.06 -0.50 11.09
N TYR A 234 1.29 0.83 11.04
CA TYR A 234 2.58 1.36 10.60
C TYR A 234 3.73 0.89 11.49
N GLY A 235 3.56 0.98 12.81
CA GLY A 235 4.56 0.56 13.79
C GLY A 235 4.74 -0.95 13.87
N THR A 236 3.62 -1.67 14.02
CA THR A 236 3.56 -3.09 14.33
C THR A 236 3.74 -3.96 13.10
N GLY A 237 3.10 -3.57 11.99
CA GLY A 237 3.12 -4.31 10.73
C GLY A 237 4.53 -4.40 10.15
N LEU A 238 5.40 -3.42 10.38
CA LEU A 238 6.82 -3.50 10.02
C LEU A 238 7.50 -4.70 10.70
N PHE A 239 7.40 -4.81 12.03
CA PHE A 239 8.04 -5.89 12.79
C PHE A 239 7.43 -7.25 12.49
N VAL A 240 6.10 -7.34 12.42
CA VAL A 240 5.42 -8.58 12.03
C VAL A 240 5.82 -9.01 10.62
N SER A 241 5.97 -8.05 9.69
CA SER A 241 6.39 -8.36 8.33
C SER A 241 7.81 -8.90 8.26
N VAL A 242 8.75 -8.27 8.97
CA VAL A 242 10.17 -8.70 9.01
C VAL A 242 10.31 -10.08 9.66
N PHE A 243 9.71 -10.29 10.83
CA PHE A 243 9.96 -11.49 11.64
C PHE A 243 9.05 -12.66 11.32
N ILE A 244 7.84 -12.42 10.79
CA ILE A 244 6.83 -13.47 10.61
C ILE A 244 6.36 -13.53 9.16
N ALA A 245 5.77 -12.45 8.63
CA ALA A 245 5.05 -12.47 7.36
C ALA A 245 5.96 -12.84 6.18
N LEU A 246 7.12 -12.19 6.06
CA LEU A 246 8.04 -12.43 4.95
C LEU A 246 8.70 -13.82 5.02
N PRO A 247 9.29 -14.26 6.15
CA PRO A 247 9.80 -15.63 6.27
C PRO A 247 8.74 -16.70 6.02
N LEU A 248 7.50 -16.48 6.47
CA LEU A 248 6.38 -17.38 6.21
C LEU A 248 6.04 -17.45 4.72
N THR A 249 6.00 -16.29 4.05
CA THR A 249 5.73 -16.19 2.61
C THR A 249 6.79 -16.93 1.80
N GLU A 250 8.08 -16.79 2.13
CA GLU A 250 9.17 -17.51 1.46
C GLU A 250 9.02 -19.04 1.61
N LYS A 251 8.68 -19.51 2.83
CA LYS A 251 8.46 -20.94 3.10
C LYS A 251 7.27 -21.50 2.31
N LEU A 252 6.15 -20.79 2.30
CA LEU A 252 4.94 -21.20 1.58
C LEU A 252 5.15 -21.15 0.07
N TYR A 253 5.86 -20.13 -0.44
CA TYR A 253 6.26 -20.07 -1.84
C TYR A 253 7.08 -21.30 -2.23
N ALA A 254 8.12 -21.63 -1.45
CA ALA A 254 8.95 -22.81 -1.71
C ALA A 254 8.12 -24.11 -1.69
N LEU A 255 7.16 -24.24 -0.78
CA LEU A 255 6.23 -25.37 -0.74
C LEU A 255 5.37 -25.45 -2.01
N PHE A 256 4.75 -24.35 -2.42
CA PHE A 256 3.90 -24.29 -3.62
C PHE A 256 4.67 -24.55 -4.91
N ARG A 257 5.92 -24.06 -5.02
CA ARG A 257 6.79 -24.37 -6.16
C ARG A 257 7.12 -25.86 -6.24
N ARG A 258 7.43 -26.49 -5.11
CA ARG A 258 7.65 -27.95 -5.04
C ARG A 258 6.42 -28.74 -5.49
N TRP A 259 5.20 -28.31 -5.12
CA TRP A 259 3.96 -28.95 -5.57
C TRP A 259 3.75 -28.84 -7.08
N LYS A 260 4.21 -27.75 -7.70
CA LYS A 260 4.11 -27.54 -9.16
C LYS A 260 5.17 -28.30 -9.96
N GLY A 261 6.07 -29.04 -9.30
CA GLY A 261 7.17 -29.76 -9.94
C GLY A 261 8.37 -28.89 -10.32
N ASP A 262 8.32 -27.59 -10.01
CA ASP A 262 9.41 -26.66 -10.26
C ASP A 262 10.36 -26.66 -9.04
N ARG A 263 11.66 -26.89 -9.25
CA ARG A 263 12.65 -26.67 -8.18
C ARG A 263 12.75 -25.15 -7.89
N PRO A 264 12.88 -24.75 -6.61
CA PRO A 264 12.85 -23.34 -6.20
C PRO A 264 13.96 -22.51 -6.82
#